data_AF-A0A7Y3NHM7-F1
#
_entry.id   AF-A0A7Y3NHM7-F1
#
_cell.length_a   1.000
_cell.length_b   1.000
_cell.length_c   1.000
_cell.angle_alpha   90.00
_cell.angle_beta   90.00
_cell.angle_gamma   90.00
#
_symmetry.space_group_name_H-M   'P 1'
#
loop_
_entity.id
_entity.type
_entity.pdbx_description
1 polymer ?
#
loop_
_entity_poly.entity_id
_entity_poly.type
_entity_poly.pdbx_seq_one_letter_code
_entity_poly.pdbx_strand_id
1 'polypeptide(L)'
;MSETRFIQVAFDLPLNFTFTYSLTEDCPLPPIGARVVVPFGSGQKNGFVVESPSLSPSTERAIKEVAKVIDQESLFGPWTLELAQWLSTHYLCSLGQAIATLLPSAKREKSLDFLEIVQAADHDLCLNPEQKEALS
;
A
#
# COMPACT_ATOMS: atom_id res chain seq x y z
N MET A 1 -13.06 19.40 -20.09
CA MET A 1 -11.95 18.45 -20.21
C MET A 1 -11.48 18.19 -18.80
N SER A 2 -11.76 17.01 -18.25
CA SER A 2 -11.27 16.65 -16.92
C SER A 2 -9.76 16.46 -17.01
N GLU A 3 -8.99 17.10 -16.13
CA GLU A 3 -7.54 16.92 -16.12
C GLU A 3 -7.19 15.55 -15.53
N THR A 4 -6.48 14.72 -16.30
CA THR A 4 -5.94 13.46 -15.80
C THR A 4 -4.94 13.75 -14.68
N ARG A 5 -5.19 13.18 -13.51
CA ARG A 5 -4.33 13.31 -12.33
C ARG A 5 -3.35 12.15 -12.27
N PHE A 6 -2.11 12.44 -11.87
CA PHE A 6 -1.05 11.45 -11.75
C PHE A 6 -0.52 11.36 -10.33
N ILE A 7 0.08 10.22 -10.00
CA ILE A 7 0.80 9.99 -8.74
C ILE A 7 2.12 9.26 -9.03
N GLN A 8 3.10 9.41 -8.13
CA GLN A 8 4.29 8.56 -8.10
C GLN A 8 4.14 7.46 -7.06
N VAL A 9 4.43 6.24 -7.46
CA VAL A 9 4.34 5.04 -6.63
C VAL A 9 5.71 4.41 -6.47
N ALA A 10 6.11 4.15 -5.22
CA ALA A 10 7.29 3.37 -4.87
C ALA A 10 6.89 1.96 -4.42
N PHE A 11 7.67 0.94 -4.81
CA PHE A 11 7.41 -0.45 -4.45
C PHE A 11 8.49 -0.98 -3.51
N ASP A 12 8.12 -1.86 -2.59
CA ASP A 12 9.05 -2.66 -1.79
C ASP A 12 9.73 -3.73 -2.67
N LEU A 13 10.57 -3.26 -3.58
CA LEU A 13 11.34 -4.02 -4.56
C LEU A 13 12.70 -3.36 -4.73
N PRO A 14 13.75 -4.07 -5.17
CA PRO A 14 15.07 -3.51 -5.43
C PRO A 14 15.08 -2.71 -6.75
N LEU A 15 14.24 -1.68 -6.85
CA LEU A 15 14.08 -0.80 -8.01
C LEU A 15 14.29 0.66 -7.58
N ASN A 16 15.37 1.28 -8.05
CA ASN A 16 15.79 2.61 -7.59
C ASN A 16 15.05 3.77 -8.31
N PHE A 17 13.79 3.57 -8.68
CA PHE A 17 12.96 4.57 -9.32
C PHE A 17 11.49 4.39 -8.93
N THR A 18 10.72 5.47 -9.03
CA THR A 18 9.28 5.47 -8.83
C THR A 18 8.56 5.28 -10.16
N PHE A 19 7.28 4.92 -10.08
CA PHE A 19 6.45 4.65 -11.24
C PHE A 19 5.29 5.61 -11.26
N THR A 20 5.04 6.21 -12.41
CA THR A 20 3.91 7.12 -12.62
C THR A 20 2.66 6.33 -12.99
N TYR A 21 1.56 6.60 -12.29
CA TYR A 21 0.24 6.05 -12.58
C TYR A 21 -0.78 7.18 -12.69
N SER A 22 -1.80 6.97 -13.53
CA SER A 22 -2.94 7.87 -13.64
C SER A 22 -4.06 7.45 -12.69
N LEU A 23 -4.91 8.41 -12.34
CA LEU A 23 -6.15 8.20 -11.59
C LEU A 23 -7.35 8.33 -12.52
N THR A 24 -8.35 7.48 -12.34
CA THR A 24 -9.66 7.67 -12.96
C THR A 24 -10.32 8.94 -12.39
N GLU A 25 -11.23 9.54 -13.15
CA GLU A 25 -11.87 10.80 -12.77
C GLU A 25 -12.58 10.71 -11.41
N ASP A 26 -13.23 9.56 -11.13
CA ASP A 26 -13.98 9.30 -9.90
C ASP A 26 -13.09 8.91 -8.70
N CYS A 27 -11.80 8.65 -8.92
CA CYS A 27 -10.90 8.25 -7.84
C CYS A 27 -10.41 9.48 -7.06
N PRO A 28 -10.62 9.56 -5.73
CA PRO A 28 -10.09 10.66 -4.94
C PRO A 28 -8.56 10.68 -5.01
N LEU A 29 -7.96 11.87 -4.94
CA LEU A 29 -6.51 12.00 -4.94
C LEU A 29 -5.96 11.40 -3.63
N PRO A 30 -5.16 10.31 -3.68
CA PRO A 30 -4.66 9.70 -2.46
C PRO A 30 -3.58 10.59 -1.82
N PRO A 31 -3.50 10.65 -0.48
CA PRO A 31 -2.44 11.38 0.20
C PRO A 31 -1.09 10.68 0.01
N ILE A 32 0.00 11.46 0.07
CA ILE A 32 1.35 10.90 0.16
C ILE A 32 1.43 10.00 1.39
N GLY A 33 1.89 8.78 1.19
CA GLY A 33 2.01 7.71 2.18
C GLY A 33 0.81 6.78 2.31
N ALA A 34 -0.24 6.95 1.51
CA ALA A 34 -1.24 5.92 1.31
C ALA A 34 -0.68 4.75 0.49
N ARG A 35 -1.24 3.55 0.67
CA ARG A 35 -1.00 2.41 -0.22
C ARG A 35 -2.00 2.40 -1.37
N VAL A 36 -1.53 1.92 -2.52
CA VAL A 36 -2.33 1.73 -3.73
C VAL A 36 -2.04 0.36 -4.33
N VAL A 37 -3.06 -0.26 -4.91
CA VAL A 37 -2.93 -1.43 -5.79
C VAL A 37 -2.82 -0.94 -7.22
N VAL A 38 -1.78 -1.36 -7.93
CA VAL A 38 -1.56 -0.96 -9.32
C VAL A 38 -1.15 -2.14 -10.21
N PRO A 39 -1.44 -2.09 -11.53
CA PRO A 39 -0.94 -3.08 -12.45
C PRO A 39 0.60 -3.03 -12.54
N PHE A 40 1.26 -4.17 -12.35
CA PHE A 40 2.71 -4.30 -12.38
C PHE A 40 3.11 -5.62 -13.02
N GLY A 41 3.81 -5.56 -14.16
CA GLY A 41 4.06 -6.75 -14.99
C GLY A 41 2.75 -7.38 -15.49
N SER A 42 2.59 -8.68 -15.27
CA SER A 42 1.39 -9.47 -15.59
C SER A 42 0.33 -9.47 -14.47
N GLY A 43 0.63 -8.91 -13.30
CA GLY A 43 -0.24 -8.96 -12.13
C GLY A 43 -0.52 -7.58 -11.54
N GLN A 44 -0.93 -7.59 -10.27
CA GLN A 44 -1.10 -6.39 -9.46
C GLN A 44 -0.08 -6.37 -8.32
N LYS A 45 0.26 -5.18 -7.85
CA LYS A 45 1.18 -5.00 -6.74
C LYS A 45 0.79 -3.79 -5.91
N ASN A 46 1.06 -3.89 -4.62
CA ASN A 46 0.87 -2.79 -3.69
C ASN A 46 2.11 -1.92 -3.66
N GLY A 47 1.90 -0.61 -3.70
CA GLY A 47 2.95 0.38 -3.60
C GLY A 47 2.52 1.55 -2.73
N PHE A 48 3.48 2.38 -2.37
CA PHE A 48 3.28 3.58 -1.57
C PHE A 48 3.25 4.81 -2.46
N VAL A 49 2.26 5.67 -2.26
CA VAL A 49 2.22 6.99 -2.91
C VAL A 49 3.31 7.86 -2.29
N VAL A 50 4.24 8.34 -3.12
CA VAL A 50 5.35 9.20 -2.67
C VAL A 50 5.27 10.63 -3.21
N GLU A 51 4.43 10.86 -4.21
CA GLU A 51 4.11 12.19 -4.75
C GLU A 51 2.65 12.21 -5.23
N SER A 52 1.89 13.24 -4.85
CA SER A 52 0.48 13.40 -5.19
C SER A 52 0.03 14.87 -4.97
N PRO A 53 -0.48 15.58 -5.99
CA PRO A 53 -0.51 15.20 -7.40
C PRO A 53 0.90 15.26 -8.02
N SER A 54 1.17 14.40 -8.99
CA SER A 54 2.37 14.42 -9.83
C SER A 54 2.08 15.15 -11.14
N LEU A 55 3.11 15.73 -11.73
CA LEU A 55 3.04 16.25 -13.09
C LEU A 55 2.79 15.14 -14.10
N SER A 56 2.15 15.49 -15.23
CA SER A 56 2.02 14.59 -16.37
C SER A 56 3.42 14.21 -16.88
N PRO A 57 3.73 12.91 -17.01
CA PRO A 57 5.02 12.51 -17.54
C PRO A 57 5.11 12.87 -19.02
N SER A 58 6.29 13.36 -19.44
CA SER A 58 6.60 13.58 -20.86
C SER A 58 7.02 12.24 -21.50
N THR A 59 6.07 11.33 -21.70
CA THR A 59 6.34 10.02 -22.29
C THR A 59 5.30 9.66 -23.34
N GLU A 60 5.75 8.98 -24.39
CA GLU A 60 4.88 8.41 -25.43
C GLU A 60 4.26 7.08 -25.00
N ARG A 61 4.72 6.50 -23.88
CA ARG A 61 4.17 5.23 -23.37
C ARG A 61 2.84 5.46 -22.67
N ALA A 62 1.90 4.54 -22.89
CA ALA A 62 0.63 4.54 -22.18
C ALA A 62 0.86 4.39 -20.66
N ILE A 63 0.34 5.36 -19.90
CA ILE A 63 0.34 5.33 -18.44
C ILE A 63 -0.80 4.42 -17.98
N LYS A 64 -0.48 3.51 -17.06
CA LYS A 64 -1.48 2.61 -16.48
C LYS A 64 -2.23 3.34 -15.36
N GLU A 65 -3.48 2.95 -15.16
CA GLU A 65 -4.33 3.47 -14.10
C GLU A 65 -4.11 2.74 -12.77
N VAL A 66 -4.32 3.45 -11.67
CA VAL A 66 -4.40 2.86 -10.33
C VAL A 66 -5.63 1.96 -10.25
N ALA A 67 -5.44 0.71 -9.83
CA ALA A 67 -6.55 -0.24 -9.70
C ALA A 67 -7.39 0.03 -8.44
N LYS A 68 -6.75 0.39 -7.32
CA LYS A 68 -7.43 0.67 -6.06
C LYS A 68 -6.57 1.51 -5.12
N VAL A 69 -7.17 2.47 -4.42
CA VAL A 69 -6.55 3.14 -3.25
C VAL A 69 -6.94 2.36 -1.99
N ILE A 70 -5.95 1.97 -1.18
CA ILE A 70 -6.16 1.13 0.01
C ILE A 70 -6.44 2.00 1.24
N ASP A 71 -5.64 3.04 1.45
CA ASP A 71 -5.71 3.87 2.65
C ASP A 71 -6.30 5.25 2.33
N GLN A 72 -7.26 5.71 3.13
CA GLN A 72 -7.81 7.07 3.03
C GLN A 72 -6.89 8.11 3.69
N GLU A 73 -6.11 7.67 4.68
CA GLU A 73 -5.15 8.49 5.40
C GLU A 73 -3.73 8.01 5.14
N SER A 74 -2.76 8.90 5.32
CA SER A 74 -1.36 8.53 5.15
C SER A 74 -0.89 7.60 6.28
N LEU A 75 -0.14 6.56 5.92
CA LEU A 75 0.48 5.67 6.90
C LEU A 75 1.69 6.30 7.59
N PHE A 76 2.31 7.31 6.97
CA PHE A 76 3.54 7.93 7.43
C PHE A 76 3.62 9.42 7.09
N GLY A 77 4.24 10.20 7.98
CA GLY A 77 4.36 11.64 7.79
C GLY A 77 5.46 12.05 6.80
N PRO A 78 5.53 13.34 6.44
CA PRO A 78 6.59 13.90 5.59
C PRO A 78 8.00 13.61 6.10
N TRP A 79 8.21 13.69 7.41
CA TRP A 79 9.50 13.38 8.05
C TRP A 79 9.94 11.93 7.78
N THR A 80 9.00 10.97 7.81
CA THR A 80 9.32 9.56 7.55
C THR A 80 9.70 9.36 6.09
N LEU A 81 9.05 10.07 5.17
CA LEU A 81 9.40 10.04 3.75
C LEU A 81 10.78 10.66 3.50
N GLU A 82 11.12 11.75 4.19
CA GLU A 82 12.45 12.37 4.14
C GLU A 82 13.53 11.42 4.68
N LEU A 83 13.28 10.78 5.84
CA LEU A 83 14.18 9.76 6.38
C LEU A 83 14.32 8.57 5.44
N ALA A 84 13.24 8.11 4.81
CA ALA A 84 13.29 7.02 3.84
C ALA A 84 14.15 7.39 2.60
N GLN A 85 14.04 8.62 2.11
CA GLN A 85 14.88 9.13 1.02
C GLN A 85 16.36 9.16 1.44
N TRP A 86 16.65 9.65 2.64
CA TRP A 86 18.00 9.61 3.23
C TRP A 86 18.52 8.16 3.28
N LEU A 87 17.76 7.23 3.87
CA LEU A 87 18.13 5.81 3.96
C LEU A 87 18.37 5.19 2.58
N SER A 88 17.49 5.44 1.61
CA SER A 88 17.63 4.90 0.25
C SER A 88 18.94 5.33 -0.42
N THR A 89 19.31 6.61 -0.22
CA THR A 89 20.56 7.18 -0.76
C THR A 89 21.78 6.63 -0.04
N HIS A 90 21.74 6.55 1.29
CA HIS A 90 22.90 6.16 2.11
C HIS A 90 23.17 4.65 2.14
N TYR A 91 22.13 3.83 1.99
CA TYR A 91 22.22 2.37 2.08
C TYR A 91 21.92 1.67 0.76
N LEU A 92 21.83 2.42 -0.35
CA LEU A 92 21.69 1.90 -1.71
C LEU A 92 20.50 0.94 -1.89
N CYS A 93 19.41 1.18 -1.16
CA CYS A 93 18.15 0.47 -1.33
C CYS A 93 17.12 1.37 -2.02
N SER A 94 16.02 0.79 -2.50
CA SER A 94 14.95 1.60 -3.09
C SER A 94 14.19 2.40 -2.01
N LEU A 95 13.56 3.50 -2.44
CA LEU A 95 12.68 4.28 -1.58
C LEU A 95 11.56 3.41 -0.98
N GLY A 96 10.98 2.50 -1.77
CA GLY A 96 9.91 1.63 -1.27
C GLY A 96 10.39 0.61 -0.23
N GLN A 97 11.60 0.07 -0.38
CA GLN A 97 12.24 -0.79 0.64
C GLN A 97 12.52 -0.01 1.93
N ALA A 98 13.03 1.22 1.81
CA ALA A 98 13.26 2.10 2.96
C ALA A 98 11.95 2.42 3.71
N ILE A 99 10.88 2.77 2.98
CA ILE A 99 9.54 3.02 3.56
C ILE A 99 9.02 1.77 4.27
N ALA A 100 9.04 0.61 3.59
CA ALA A 100 8.54 -0.64 4.15
C ALA A 100 9.28 -1.03 5.44
N THR A 101 10.58 -0.77 5.51
CA THR A 101 11.42 -1.03 6.69
C THR A 101 11.03 -0.14 7.88
N LEU A 102 10.71 1.13 7.63
CA LEU A 102 10.31 2.08 8.68
C LEU A 102 8.91 1.82 9.24
N LEU A 103 8.03 1.17 8.46
CA LEU A 103 6.67 0.91 8.90
C LEU A 103 6.60 -0.22 9.95
N PRO A 104 5.86 -0.04 11.05
CA PRO A 104 5.62 -1.09 12.04
C PRO A 104 4.98 -2.33 11.41
N SER A 105 5.25 -3.51 11.95
CA SER A 105 4.75 -4.80 11.41
C SER A 105 3.23 -4.89 11.27
N ALA A 106 2.47 -4.18 12.10
CA ALA A 106 1.01 -4.10 12.02
C ALA A 106 0.51 -3.26 10.82
N LYS A 107 1.35 -2.34 10.32
CA LYS A 107 1.06 -1.49 9.14
C LYS A 107 1.73 -2.01 7.87
N ARG A 108 2.65 -2.98 7.99
CA ARG A 108 3.19 -3.72 6.85
C ARG A 108 2.13 -4.68 6.32
N GLU A 109 2.05 -4.78 5.01
CA GLU A 109 1.17 -5.75 4.38
C GLU A 109 1.70 -7.17 4.64
N LYS A 110 0.83 -8.04 5.14
CA LYS A 110 1.10 -9.47 5.22
C LYS A 110 0.43 -10.10 4.02
N SER A 111 1.19 -10.79 3.17
CA SER A 111 0.58 -11.75 2.25
C SER A 111 -0.13 -12.78 3.12
N LEU A 112 -1.46 -12.78 3.10
CA LEU A 112 -2.28 -13.78 3.78
C LEU A 112 -2.37 -15.08 2.95
N ASP A 113 -1.38 -15.35 2.09
CA ASP A 113 -1.35 -16.53 1.21
C ASP A 113 -1.38 -17.87 1.97
N PHE A 114 -1.27 -17.85 3.31
CA PHE A 114 -1.28 -19.03 4.17
C PHE A 114 -2.38 -19.08 5.22
N LEU A 115 -3.29 -18.10 5.27
CA LEU A 115 -4.42 -18.16 6.19
C LEU A 115 -5.68 -18.48 5.39
N GLU A 116 -5.93 -19.79 5.20
CA GLU A 116 -7.32 -20.23 5.08
C GLU A 116 -8.05 -19.72 6.32
N ILE A 117 -8.88 -18.70 6.12
CA ILE A 117 -9.87 -18.34 7.12
C ILE A 117 -10.82 -19.53 7.17
N VAL A 118 -10.55 -20.45 8.10
CA VAL A 118 -11.55 -21.42 8.52
C VAL A 118 -12.65 -20.56 9.11
N GLN A 119 -13.76 -20.43 8.39
CA GLN A 119 -14.98 -19.88 8.97
C GLN A 119 -15.21 -20.68 10.26
N ALA A 120 -15.14 -19.99 11.40
CA ALA A 120 -15.62 -20.58 12.64
C ALA A 120 -17.05 -21.03 12.32
N ALA A 121 -17.27 -22.33 12.30
CA ALA A 121 -18.60 -22.85 12.08
C ALA A 121 -19.50 -22.21 13.15
N ASP A 122 -20.67 -21.69 12.74
CA ASP A 122 -21.78 -21.31 13.61
C ASP A 122 -22.36 -22.56 14.31
N HIS A 123 -21.50 -23.43 14.83
CA HIS A 123 -21.94 -24.47 15.73
C HIS A 123 -22.07 -23.80 17.09
N ASP A 124 -23.28 -23.89 17.68
CA ASP A 124 -23.50 -23.54 19.08
C ASP A 124 -22.36 -24.17 19.89
N LEU A 125 -21.53 -23.32 20.48
CA LEU A 125 -20.42 -23.76 21.33
C LEU A 125 -21.05 -24.39 22.56
N CYS A 126 -21.17 -25.72 22.56
CA CYS A 126 -21.58 -26.48 23.73
C CYS A 126 -20.48 -26.34 24.79
N LEU A 127 -20.61 -25.33 25.64
CA LEU A 127 -19.70 -25.09 26.75
C LEU A 127 -19.72 -26.29 27.68
N ASN A 128 -18.53 -26.73 28.11
CA ASN A 128 -18.40 -27.75 29.12
C ASN A 128 -18.87 -27.22 30.49
N PRO A 129 -19.05 -28.09 31.50
CA PRO A 129 -19.54 -27.68 32.81
C PRO A 129 -18.67 -26.60 33.48
N GLU A 130 -17.35 -26.75 33.41
CA GLU A 130 -16.38 -25.81 34.00
C GLU A 130 -16.45 -24.41 33.34
N GLN A 131 -16.64 -24.36 32.03
CA GLN A 131 -16.78 -23.11 31.26
C GLN A 131 -18.09 -22.39 31.57
N LYS A 132 -19.17 -23.15 31.84
CA LYS A 132 -20.45 -22.56 32.27
C LYS A 132 -20.35 -21.95 33.66
N GLU A 133 -19.62 -22.59 34.56
CA GLU A 133 -19.38 -22.11 35.92
C GLU A 133 -18.46 -20.87 35.95
N ALA A 134 -17.49 -20.77 35.05
CA ALA A 134 -16.63 -19.59 34.93
C ALA A 134 -17.35 -18.35 34.37
N LEU A 135 -18.50 -18.52 33.72
CA LEU A 135 -19.30 -17.45 33.11
C LEU A 135 -20.53 -17.04 33.95
N SER A 136 -20.81 -17.73 35.06
CA SER A 136 -21.82 -17.36 36.06
C SER A 136 -21.24 -16.46 37.14
#